data_AF-M4B1H6-F1
#
_entry.id   AF-M4B1H6-F1
#
_cell.length_a   1.000
_cell.length_b   1.000
_cell.length_c   1.000
_cell.angle_alpha   90.00
_cell.angle_beta   90.00
_cell.angle_gamma   90.00
#
_symmetry.space_group_name_H-M   'P 1'
#
loop_
_entity.id
_entity.type
_entity.pdbx_description
1 polymer ?
#
loop_
_entity_poly.entity_id
_entity_poly.type
_entity_poly.pdbx_seq_one_letter_code
_entity_poly.pdbx_strand_id
1 'polypeptide(L)'
;MAKHYCTRRTTSSSDPVLLPRYSSRLFRSSFITCFSVIGALCTGLWDCAFVVFVVLLTSLNYWRDPVTGWRRSADMTSVIGAATYHIYYCAVVCHKPLVQVLYVLVVANSGYCYLQARKARDQNVSSAWHCGLHLLSNAANVLLYLGVSM
;
A
#
# COMPACT_ATOMS: atom_id res chain seq x y z
N MET A 1 32.11 -10.60 35.28
CA MET A 1 31.88 -9.95 33.98
C MET A 1 31.32 -10.97 33.00
N ALA A 2 29.99 -11.04 32.84
CA ALA A 2 29.35 -11.94 31.88
C ALA A 2 29.30 -11.25 30.50
N LYS A 3 29.93 -11.87 29.50
CA LYS A 3 29.87 -11.43 28.10
C LYS A 3 28.48 -11.75 27.55
N HIS A 4 27.67 -10.73 27.32
CA HIS A 4 26.46 -10.86 26.49
C HIS A 4 26.88 -11.16 25.05
N TYR A 5 26.84 -12.43 24.66
CA TYR A 5 26.90 -12.83 23.27
C TYR A 5 25.61 -12.37 22.58
N CYS A 6 25.70 -11.29 21.81
CA CYS A 6 24.65 -10.89 20.87
C CYS A 6 24.74 -11.83 19.66
N THR A 7 24.05 -12.96 19.71
CA THR A 7 23.90 -13.87 18.57
C THR A 7 23.06 -13.20 17.50
N ARG A 8 23.72 -12.77 16.41
CA ARG A 8 23.08 -12.28 15.19
C ARG A 8 22.32 -13.44 14.56
N ARG A 9 21.01 -13.54 14.82
CA ARG A 9 20.14 -14.56 14.22
C ARG A 9 20.11 -14.31 12.71
N THR A 10 20.68 -15.21 11.92
CA THR A 10 20.48 -15.24 10.47
C THR A 10 19.05 -15.67 10.22
N THR A 11 18.18 -14.74 9.83
CA THR A 11 16.79 -15.04 9.47
C THR A 11 16.78 -15.91 8.21
N SER A 12 16.20 -17.10 8.28
CA SER A 12 16.00 -17.94 7.11
C SER A 12 15.00 -17.29 6.17
N SER A 13 15.01 -17.63 4.87
CA SER A 13 14.01 -17.11 3.91
C SER A 13 12.56 -17.49 4.30
N SER A 14 12.41 -18.50 5.16
CA SER A 14 11.15 -19.04 5.65
C SER A 14 10.68 -18.37 6.93
N ASP A 15 11.50 -17.52 7.55
CA ASP A 15 11.13 -16.83 8.79
C ASP A 15 10.18 -15.66 8.47
N PRO A 16 9.05 -15.53 9.19
CA PRO A 16 8.16 -14.39 9.02
C PRO A 16 8.87 -13.05 9.29
N VAL A 17 8.66 -12.09 8.40
CA VAL A 17 9.21 -10.72 8.48
C VAL A 17 8.58 -9.92 9.63
N LEU A 18 7.34 -10.27 10.01
CA LEU A 18 6.58 -9.60 11.07
C LEU A 18 5.99 -10.60 12.05
N LEU A 19 5.83 -10.17 13.31
CA LEU A 19 5.03 -10.90 14.29
C LEU A 19 3.56 -11.01 13.80
N PRO A 20 2.86 -12.14 14.08
CA PRO A 20 1.52 -12.41 13.55
C PRO A 20 0.47 -11.32 13.80
N ARG A 21 0.57 -10.61 14.93
CA ARG A 21 -0.35 -9.51 15.27
C ARG A 21 -0.24 -8.33 14.29
N TYR A 22 0.98 -8.03 13.84
CA TYR A 22 1.26 -6.90 12.96
C TYR A 22 0.97 -7.27 11.51
N SER A 23 1.32 -8.49 11.07
CA SER A 23 0.91 -8.98 9.75
C SER A 23 -0.61 -9.06 9.63
N SER A 24 -1.32 -9.55 10.65
CA SER A 24 -2.78 -9.59 10.68
C SER A 24 -3.41 -8.21 10.57
N ARG A 25 -2.80 -7.18 11.17
CA ARG A 25 -3.25 -5.79 11.02
C ARG A 25 -3.10 -5.32 9.57
N LEU A 26 -1.96 -5.61 8.93
CA LEU A 26 -1.71 -5.24 7.54
C LEU A 26 -2.64 -5.97 6.58
N PHE A 27 -2.85 -7.27 6.80
CA PHE A 27 -3.82 -8.08 6.07
C PHE A 27 -5.23 -7.47 6.14
N ARG A 28 -5.72 -7.16 7.34
CA ARG A 28 -7.04 -6.51 7.53
C ARG A 28 -7.12 -5.15 6.86
N SER A 29 -6.10 -4.31 7.02
CA SER A 29 -6.09 -2.99 6.39
C SER A 29 -6.00 -3.04 4.86
N SER A 30 -5.54 -4.14 4.28
CA SER A 30 -5.49 -4.30 2.80
C SER A 30 -6.89 -4.29 2.18
N PHE A 31 -7.93 -4.71 2.95
CA PHE A 31 -9.32 -4.64 2.51
C PHE A 31 -9.85 -3.21 2.32
N ILE A 32 -9.16 -2.18 2.81
CA ILE A 32 -9.49 -0.78 2.45
C ILE A 32 -9.45 -0.60 0.92
N THR A 33 -8.62 -1.37 0.22
CA THR A 33 -8.54 -1.34 -1.25
C THR A 33 -9.85 -1.74 -1.94
N CYS A 34 -10.75 -2.46 -1.26
CA CYS A 34 -12.09 -2.72 -1.78
C CYS A 34 -12.87 -1.43 -2.07
N PHE A 35 -12.67 -0.36 -1.28
CA PHE A 35 -13.32 0.93 -1.55
C PHE A 35 -12.85 1.54 -2.87
N SER A 36 -11.56 1.42 -3.18
CA SER A 36 -11.02 1.86 -4.48
C SER A 36 -11.56 1.00 -5.63
N VAL A 37 -11.62 -0.33 -5.46
CA VAL A 37 -12.18 -1.23 -6.48
C VAL A 37 -13.63 -0.85 -6.76
N ILE A 38 -14.47 -0.75 -5.72
CA ILE A 38 -15.88 -0.39 -5.84
C ILE A 38 -16.02 1.02 -6.43
N GLY A 39 -15.24 1.99 -5.96
CA GLY A 39 -15.26 3.36 -6.47
C GLY A 39 -14.95 3.44 -7.96
N ALA A 40 -13.93 2.72 -8.43
CA ALA A 40 -13.59 2.64 -9.85
C ALA A 40 -14.70 1.96 -10.69
N LEU A 41 -15.28 0.87 -10.17
CA LEU A 41 -16.41 0.20 -10.83
C LEU A 41 -17.64 1.10 -10.95
N CYS A 42 -18.02 1.78 -9.87
CA CYS A 42 -19.17 2.70 -9.86
C CYS A 42 -18.99 3.91 -10.78
N THR A 43 -17.75 4.27 -11.09
CA THR A 43 -17.40 5.38 -11.99
C THR A 43 -17.08 4.93 -13.42
N GLY A 44 -17.16 3.63 -13.72
CA GLY A 44 -16.89 3.07 -15.04
C GLY A 44 -15.41 3.03 -15.43
N LEU A 45 -14.49 3.22 -14.47
CA LEU A 45 -13.04 3.24 -14.67
C LEU A 45 -12.49 1.81 -14.55
N TRP A 46 -12.78 0.96 -15.55
CA TRP A 46 -12.49 -0.48 -15.52
C TRP A 46 -11.00 -0.82 -15.44
N ASP A 47 -10.18 -0.04 -16.12
CA ASP A 47 -8.72 -0.09 -16.08
C ASP A 47 -8.19 0.19 -14.68
N CYS A 48 -8.65 1.27 -14.05
CA CYS A 48 -8.35 1.61 -12.66
C CYS A 48 -8.81 0.49 -11.71
N ALA A 49 -10.04 -0.01 -11.89
CA ALA A 49 -10.58 -1.10 -11.08
C ALA A 49 -9.72 -2.37 -11.17
N PHE A 50 -9.29 -2.73 -12.38
CA PHE A 50 -8.42 -3.88 -12.60
C PHE A 50 -7.08 -3.73 -11.88
N VAL A 51 -6.39 -2.60 -12.04
CA VAL A 51 -5.06 -2.42 -11.42
C VAL A 51 -5.14 -2.41 -9.90
N VAL A 52 -6.15 -1.77 -9.29
CA VAL A 52 -6.29 -1.80 -7.82
C VAL A 52 -6.79 -3.15 -7.29
N PHE A 53 -7.53 -3.91 -8.10
CA PHE A 53 -7.90 -5.28 -7.76
C PHE A 53 -6.69 -6.21 -7.72
N VAL A 54 -5.76 -6.06 -8.68
CA VAL A 54 -4.48 -6.77 -8.66
C VAL A 54 -3.70 -6.44 -7.39
N VAL A 55 -3.61 -5.15 -7.00
CA VAL A 55 -2.99 -4.73 -5.73
C VAL A 55 -3.62 -5.43 -4.54
N LEU A 56 -4.95 -5.41 -4.44
CA LEU A 56 -5.68 -6.08 -3.36
C LEU A 56 -5.31 -7.57 -3.27
N LEU A 57 -5.34 -8.29 -4.40
CA LEU A 57 -5.02 -9.72 -4.42
C LEU A 57 -3.56 -9.99 -4.00
N THR A 58 -2.60 -9.22 -4.52
CA THR A 58 -1.19 -9.41 -4.17
C THR A 58 -0.91 -9.07 -2.71
N SER A 59 -1.54 -8.02 -2.17
CA SER A 59 -1.39 -7.62 -0.77
C SER A 59 -1.99 -8.66 0.18
N LEU A 60 -3.19 -9.17 -0.11
CA LEU A 60 -3.79 -10.25 0.70
C LEU A 60 -2.94 -11.53 0.64
N ASN A 61 -2.44 -11.88 -0.54
CA ASN A 61 -1.59 -13.05 -0.74
C ASN A 61 -0.26 -12.96 0.03
N TYR A 62 0.35 -11.77 0.09
CA TYR A 62 1.58 -11.54 0.84
C TYR A 62 1.34 -11.44 2.35
N TRP A 63 0.39 -10.62 2.80
CA TRP A 63 0.19 -10.34 4.23
C TRP A 63 -0.39 -11.51 5.03
N ARG A 64 -1.00 -12.50 4.36
CA ARG A 64 -1.42 -13.76 5.00
C ARG A 64 -0.24 -14.49 5.65
N ASP A 65 0.93 -14.45 5.01
CA ASP A 65 2.15 -15.11 5.48
C ASP A 65 3.39 -14.36 4.93
N PRO A 66 3.83 -13.30 5.61
CA PRO A 66 4.82 -12.37 5.09
C PRO A 66 6.23 -12.90 5.30
N VAL A 67 6.69 -13.73 4.38
CA VAL A 67 8.09 -14.20 4.29
C VAL A 67 8.82 -13.49 3.14
N THR A 68 10.14 -13.42 3.20
CA THR A 68 10.92 -12.90 2.08
C THR A 68 10.76 -13.82 0.86
N GLY A 69 10.46 -13.26 -0.32
CA GLY A 69 10.34 -14.05 -1.54
C GLY A 69 9.54 -13.37 -2.65
N TRP A 70 9.07 -14.17 -3.60
CA TRP A 70 8.39 -13.68 -4.80
C TRP A 70 7.04 -13.02 -4.49
N ARG A 71 6.29 -13.49 -3.48
CA ARG A 71 4.99 -12.89 -3.08
C ARG A 71 5.14 -11.42 -2.69
N ARG A 72 6.20 -11.10 -1.95
CA ARG A 72 6.56 -9.73 -1.60
C ARG A 72 6.90 -8.91 -2.85
N SER A 73 7.65 -9.50 -3.77
CA SER A 73 8.06 -8.81 -5.00
C SER A 73 6.84 -8.52 -5.88
N ALA A 74 5.90 -9.45 -5.98
CA ALA A 74 4.64 -9.27 -6.69
C ALA A 74 3.80 -8.13 -6.07
N ASP A 75 3.65 -8.11 -4.74
CA ASP A 75 2.94 -7.05 -4.02
C ASP A 75 3.59 -5.67 -4.19
N MET A 76 4.90 -5.58 -4.03
CA MET A 76 5.60 -4.30 -4.25
C MET A 76 5.50 -3.83 -5.71
N THR A 77 5.60 -4.76 -6.67
CA THR A 77 5.51 -4.44 -8.10
C THR A 77 4.11 -3.98 -8.49
N SER A 78 3.06 -4.63 -7.99
CA SER A 78 1.67 -4.23 -8.26
C SER A 78 1.37 -2.85 -7.66
N VAL A 79 1.82 -2.57 -6.43
CA VAL A 79 1.65 -1.26 -5.78
C VAL A 79 2.38 -0.15 -6.55
N ILE A 80 3.64 -0.37 -6.95
CA ILE A 80 4.40 0.61 -7.73
C ILE A 80 3.77 0.82 -9.11
N GLY A 81 3.37 -0.26 -9.79
CA GLY A 81 2.70 -0.20 -11.09
C GLY A 81 1.38 0.56 -11.02
N ALA A 82 0.54 0.24 -10.04
CA ALA A 82 -0.72 0.94 -9.81
C ALA A 82 -0.49 2.41 -9.46
N ALA A 83 0.45 2.74 -8.58
CA ALA A 83 0.77 4.13 -8.26
C ALA A 83 1.22 4.92 -9.50
N THR A 84 2.10 4.34 -10.31
CA THR A 84 2.57 4.94 -11.57
C THR A 84 1.41 5.15 -12.53
N TYR A 85 0.53 4.15 -12.68
CA TYR A 85 -0.65 4.23 -13.52
C TYR A 85 -1.57 5.38 -13.10
N HIS A 86 -1.89 5.49 -11.81
CA HIS A 86 -2.79 6.54 -11.33
C HIS A 86 -2.15 7.94 -11.36
N ILE A 87 -0.83 8.06 -11.20
CA ILE A 87 -0.12 9.32 -11.41
C ILE A 87 -0.23 9.76 -12.87
N TYR A 88 0.02 8.84 -13.82
CA TYR A 88 -0.19 9.10 -15.24
C TYR A 88 -1.63 9.49 -15.53
N TYR A 89 -2.60 8.74 -14.99
CA TYR A 89 -4.02 8.98 -15.17
C TYR A 89 -4.44 10.36 -14.64
N CYS A 90 -3.94 10.75 -13.46
CA CYS A 90 -4.14 12.08 -12.90
C CYS A 90 -3.54 13.20 -13.77
N ALA A 91 -2.35 12.97 -14.33
CA ALA A 91 -1.65 13.99 -15.12
C ALA A 91 -2.27 14.20 -16.52
N VAL A 92 -2.76 13.13 -17.14
CA VAL A 92 -3.18 13.14 -18.56
C VAL A 92 -4.70 13.13 -18.73
N VAL A 93 -5.43 12.44 -17.85
CA VAL A 93 -6.89 12.24 -17.99
C VAL A 93 -7.69 13.17 -17.09
N CYS A 94 -7.21 13.47 -15.88
CA CYS A 94 -7.92 14.39 -14.99
C CYS A 94 -7.71 15.85 -15.42
N HIS A 95 -8.77 16.52 -15.86
CA HIS A 95 -8.71 17.93 -16.29
C HIS A 95 -9.04 18.95 -15.19
N LYS A 96 -9.25 18.51 -13.95
CA LYS A 96 -9.63 19.38 -12.81
C LYS A 96 -8.40 19.73 -11.97
N PRO A 97 -7.87 20.97 -12.03
CA PRO A 97 -6.62 21.32 -11.35
C PRO A 97 -6.66 21.13 -9.85
N LEU A 98 -7.80 21.42 -9.21
CA LEU A 98 -7.97 21.22 -7.76
C LEU A 98 -7.81 19.74 -7.39
N VAL A 99 -8.40 18.83 -8.17
CA VAL A 99 -8.28 17.38 -7.93
C VAL A 99 -6.83 16.94 -8.10
N GLN A 100 -6.14 17.42 -9.14
CA GLN A 100 -4.72 17.09 -9.36
C GLN A 100 -3.85 17.53 -8.18
N VAL A 101 -4.02 18.75 -7.69
CA VAL A 101 -3.28 19.26 -6.53
C VAL A 101 -3.56 18.43 -5.29
N LEU A 102 -4.84 18.19 -4.98
CA LEU A 102 -5.23 17.38 -3.83
C LEU A 102 -4.70 15.95 -3.94
N TYR A 103 -4.77 15.35 -5.13
CA TYR A 103 -4.24 14.02 -5.40
C TYR A 103 -2.73 13.94 -5.10
N VAL A 104 -1.94 14.88 -5.64
CA VAL A 104 -0.49 14.94 -5.40
C VAL A 104 -0.19 15.10 -3.91
N LEU A 105 -0.93 15.96 -3.19
CA LEU A 105 -0.74 16.14 -1.75
C LEU A 105 -1.04 14.86 -0.96
N VAL A 106 -2.11 14.14 -1.28
CA VAL A 106 -2.46 12.89 -0.59
C VAL A 106 -1.46 11.79 -0.91
N VAL A 107 -1.03 11.67 -2.18
CA VAL A 107 0.02 10.72 -2.59
C VAL A 107 1.35 11.01 -1.90
N ALA A 108 1.74 12.28 -1.79
CA ALA A 108 2.94 12.68 -1.06
C ALA A 108 2.86 12.30 0.43
N ASN A 109 1.70 12.49 1.06
CA ASN A 109 1.48 12.07 2.45
C ASN A 109 1.50 10.54 2.60
N SER A 110 1.00 9.79 1.62
CA SER A 110 1.13 8.33 1.60
C SER A 110 2.60 7.89 1.50
N GLY A 111 3.39 8.56 0.63
CA GLY A 111 4.84 8.37 0.55
C GLY A 111 5.55 8.68 1.87
N TYR A 112 5.12 9.74 2.57
CA TYR A 112 5.59 10.04 3.92
C TYR A 112 5.28 8.92 4.92
N CYS A 113 4.06 8.37 4.90
CA CYS A 113 3.70 7.19 5.70
C CYS A 113 4.61 5.99 5.42
N TYR A 114 4.93 5.73 4.14
CA TYR A 114 5.88 4.68 3.77
C TYR A 114 7.25 4.92 4.42
N LEU A 115 7.80 6.13 4.29
CA LEU A 115 9.12 6.47 4.83
C LEU A 115 9.14 6.33 6.36
N GLN A 116 8.09 6.75 7.05
CA GLN A 116 7.99 6.59 8.50
C GLN A 116 7.86 5.13 8.93
N ALA A 117 7.10 4.32 8.18
CA ALA A 117 7.05 2.88 8.40
C ALA A 117 8.45 2.24 8.30
N ARG A 118 9.26 2.64 7.32
CA ARG A 118 10.61 2.11 7.13
C ARG A 118 11.63 2.59 8.16
N LYS A 119 11.44 3.79 8.73
CA LYS A 119 12.32 4.35 9.78
C LYS A 119 11.98 3.83 11.18
N ALA A 120 10.76 3.36 11.39
CA ALA A 120 10.32 2.87 12.69
C ALA A 120 11.12 1.64 13.14
N ARG A 121 11.70 1.70 14.35
CA ARG A 121 12.40 0.57 14.98
C ARG A 121 11.44 -0.46 15.56
N ASP A 122 10.24 -0.02 15.92
CA ASP A 122 9.19 -0.83 16.53
C ASP A 122 8.20 -1.31 15.45
N GLN A 123 7.92 -2.61 15.43
CA GLN A 123 7.02 -3.22 14.43
C GLN A 123 5.57 -2.74 14.55
N ASN A 124 5.09 -2.39 15.75
CA ASN A 124 3.79 -1.77 15.97
C ASN A 124 3.73 -0.39 15.33
N VAL A 125 4.75 0.45 15.54
CA VAL A 125 4.78 1.79 14.94
C VAL A 125 4.90 1.67 13.42
N SER A 126 5.79 0.79 12.93
CA SER A 126 5.98 0.53 11.50
C SER A 126 4.67 0.13 10.81
N SER A 127 3.97 -0.87 11.36
CA SER A 127 2.75 -1.35 10.72
C SER A 127 1.55 -0.42 10.92
N ALA A 128 1.56 0.50 11.91
CA ALA A 128 0.56 1.56 12.01
C ALA A 128 0.74 2.60 10.89
N TRP A 129 1.98 3.04 10.65
CA TRP A 129 2.29 3.91 9.50
C TRP A 129 1.94 3.27 8.16
N HIS A 130 2.18 1.97 8.02
CA HIS A 130 1.80 1.24 6.80
C HIS A 130 0.27 1.16 6.61
N CYS A 131 -0.52 1.04 7.68
CA CYS A 131 -1.98 1.20 7.59
C CYS A 131 -2.36 2.62 7.15
N GLY A 132 -1.64 3.64 7.60
CA GLY A 132 -1.78 5.02 7.11
C GLY A 132 -1.55 5.13 5.61
N LEU A 133 -0.53 4.44 5.09
CA LEU A 133 -0.30 4.33 3.63
C LEU A 133 -1.48 3.67 2.92
N HIS A 134 -2.05 2.58 3.44
CA HIS A 134 -3.24 1.97 2.84
C HIS A 134 -4.41 2.95 2.81
N LEU A 135 -4.66 3.67 3.91
CA LEU A 135 -5.75 4.63 4.00
C LEU A 135 -5.58 5.77 3.00
N LEU A 136 -4.43 6.44 3.02
CA LEU A 136 -4.18 7.61 2.18
C LEU A 136 -4.10 7.27 0.69
N SER A 137 -3.47 6.16 0.33
CA SER A 137 -3.40 5.75 -1.08
C SER A 137 -4.78 5.44 -1.65
N ASN A 138 -5.64 4.78 -0.87
CA ASN A 138 -7.01 4.49 -1.31
C ASN A 138 -7.90 5.74 -1.31
N ALA A 139 -7.72 6.66 -0.36
CA ALA A 139 -8.38 7.96 -0.40
C ALA A 139 -7.98 8.77 -1.65
N ALA A 140 -6.70 8.76 -2.03
CA ALA A 140 -6.22 9.38 -3.26
C ALA A 140 -6.87 8.77 -4.51
N ASN A 141 -6.97 7.44 -4.56
CA ASN A 141 -7.62 6.76 -5.69
C ASN A 141 -9.10 7.15 -5.81
N VAL A 142 -9.87 7.11 -4.71
CA VAL A 142 -11.29 7.51 -4.72
C VAL A 142 -11.44 8.98 -5.13
N LEU A 143 -10.60 9.88 -4.60
CA LEU A 143 -10.58 11.29 -5.00
C LEU A 143 -10.35 11.46 -6.51
N LEU A 144 -9.37 10.73 -7.06
CA LEU A 144 -9.08 10.77 -8.50
C LEU A 144 -10.26 10.27 -9.32
N TYR A 145 -10.88 9.16 -8.93
CA TYR A 145 -12.01 8.58 -9.66
C TYR A 145 -13.20 9.53 -9.71
N LEU A 146 -13.57 10.12 -8.57
CA LEU A 146 -14.64 11.12 -8.49
C LEU A 146 -14.31 12.36 -9.35
N GLY A 147 -13.04 12.78 -9.33
CA GLY A 147 -12.60 13.93 -10.11
C GLY A 147 -12.59 13.71 -11.62
N VAL A 148 -12.43 12.47 -12.08
CA VAL A 148 -12.47 12.12 -13.51
C VAL A 148 -13.91 11.82 -13.97
N SER A 149 -14.75 11.21 -13.13
CA SER A 149 -16.09 10.79 -13.51
C SER A 149 -17.16 11.87 -13.46
N MET A 150 -16.95 12.89 -12.61
CA MET A 150 -17.78 14.10 -12.53
C MET A 150 -17.23 15.17 -13.47
#